data_AF-A0A961WGU0-F1
#
_entry.id   AF-A0A961WGU0-F1
#
_cell.length_a   1.000
_cell.length_b   1.000
_cell.length_c   1.000
_cell.angle_alpha   90.00
_cell.angle_beta   90.00
_cell.angle_gamma   90.00
#
_symmetry.space_group_name_H-M   'P 1'
#
loop_
_entity.id
_entity.type
_entity.pdbx_description
1 polymer ?
#
loop_
_entity_poly.entity_id
_entity_poly.type
_entity_poly.pdbx_seq_one_letter_code
_entity_poly.pdbx_strand_id
1 'polypeptide(L)'
;MIDAIIVAVNSGEIDDLRTAIEWNELPPAFGPDRIDDPIGFLKEASADKSGRQMLAILGNMLSVGPARQPIGRDPENTGVFVWPYLAERPLDALTPAEEVDLYRLVPADEIARMRETKRWSWYRLVIGADGTWHAFMRHE
;
A
#
# COMPACT_ATOMS: atom_id res chain seq x y z
N MET A 1 0.05 14.95 1.28
CA MET A 1 0.07 13.68 2.04
C MET A 1 1.05 12.67 1.46
N ILE A 2 0.90 12.26 0.18
CA ILE A 2 1.87 11.35 -0.48
C ILE A 2 3.32 11.86 -0.35
N ASP A 3 3.56 13.16 -0.48
CA ASP A 3 4.90 13.73 -0.32
C ASP A 3 5.52 13.43 1.06
N ALA A 4 4.72 13.42 2.14
CA ALA A 4 5.21 13.08 3.48
C ALA A 4 5.55 11.58 3.60
N ILE A 5 4.79 10.70 2.92
CA ILE A 5 5.14 9.28 2.81
C ILE A 5 6.46 9.12 2.04
N ILE A 6 6.62 9.84 0.92
CA ILE A 6 7.85 9.82 0.12
C ILE A 6 9.06 10.32 0.91
N VAL A 7 8.89 11.37 1.73
CA VAL A 7 9.94 11.86 2.63
C VAL A 7 10.39 10.76 3.59
N ALA A 8 9.46 10.06 4.24
CA ALA A 8 9.79 8.95 5.14
C ALA A 8 10.47 7.78 4.42
N VAL A 9 10.03 7.46 3.20
CA VAL A 9 10.66 6.42 2.37
C VAL A 9 12.11 6.79 2.04
N ASN A 10 12.36 8.05 1.68
CA ASN A 10 13.70 8.52 1.31
C ASN A 10 14.63 8.74 2.50
N SER A 11 14.10 9.10 3.67
CA SER A 11 14.89 9.21 4.90
C SER A 11 15.29 7.84 5.44
N GLY A 12 14.44 6.82 5.22
CA GLY A 12 14.62 5.49 5.79
C GLY A 12 14.27 5.40 7.27
N GLU A 13 13.69 6.47 7.84
CA GLU A 13 13.28 6.56 9.23
C GLU A 13 11.76 6.41 9.33
N ILE A 14 11.30 5.25 9.83
CA ILE A 14 9.87 4.90 9.87
C ILE A 14 9.05 5.89 10.72
N ASP A 15 9.67 6.52 11.73
CA ASP A 15 9.02 7.51 12.58
C ASP A 15 8.59 8.78 11.80
N ASP A 16 9.18 9.05 10.63
CA ASP A 16 8.77 10.17 9.77
C ASP A 16 7.36 9.98 9.18
N LEU A 17 6.86 8.74 9.12
CA LEU A 17 5.46 8.46 8.71
C LEU A 17 4.43 9.03 9.69
N ARG A 18 4.83 9.32 10.94
CA ARG A 18 3.92 9.86 11.96
C ARG A 18 3.21 11.11 11.49
N THR A 19 3.93 12.01 10.82
CA THR A 19 3.35 13.24 10.25
C THR A 19 2.24 12.92 9.25
N ALA A 20 2.47 11.97 8.34
CA ALA A 20 1.49 11.58 7.33
C ALA A 20 0.27 10.88 7.95
N ILE A 21 0.46 10.14 9.05
CA ILE A 21 -0.60 9.44 9.79
C ILE A 21 -1.48 10.46 10.54
N GLU A 22 -0.87 11.38 11.28
CA GLU A 22 -1.56 12.35 12.14
C GLU A 22 -2.25 13.48 11.37
N TRP A 23 -1.91 13.68 10.09
CA TRP A 23 -2.64 14.61 9.21
C TRP A 23 -4.06 14.16 8.84
N ASN A 24 -4.40 12.90 9.05
CA ASN A 24 -5.74 12.39 8.78
C ASN A 24 -6.64 12.64 10.00
N GLU A 25 -7.89 13.02 9.77
CA GLU A 25 -8.88 13.12 10.84
C GLU A 25 -9.10 11.78 11.56
N LEU A 26 -9.04 10.69 10.79
CA LEU A 26 -9.09 9.33 11.29
C LEU A 26 -7.78 8.61 10.94
N PRO A 27 -7.16 7.86 11.88
CA PRO A 27 -5.96 7.09 11.58
C PRO A 27 -6.18 6.10 10.42
N PRO A 28 -5.19 5.96 9.51
CA PRO A 28 -5.25 4.94 8.47
C PRO A 28 -5.30 3.53 9.06
N ALA A 29 -5.95 2.60 8.36
CA ALA A 29 -5.94 1.20 8.73
C ALA A 29 -4.61 0.54 8.35
N PHE A 30 -3.94 -0.10 9.31
CA PHE A 30 -2.73 -0.90 9.09
C PHE A 30 -2.96 -2.41 9.19
N GLY A 31 -4.19 -2.81 9.52
CA GLY A 31 -4.66 -4.18 9.65
C GLY A 31 -6.19 -4.21 9.69
N PRO A 32 -6.80 -5.40 9.82
CA PRO A 32 -8.26 -5.55 9.90
C PRO A 32 -8.85 -4.93 11.18
N ASP A 33 -8.07 -4.92 12.26
CA ASP A 33 -8.44 -4.37 13.55
C ASP A 33 -7.80 -3.00 13.79
N ARG A 34 -8.36 -2.24 14.73
CA ARG A 34 -7.79 -0.97 15.19
C ARG A 34 -6.41 -1.20 15.80
N ILE A 35 -5.45 -0.38 15.39
CA ILE A 35 -4.07 -0.38 15.89
C ILE A 35 -3.81 0.95 16.59
N ASP A 36 -3.50 0.90 17.89
CA ASP A 36 -3.26 2.10 18.69
C ASP A 36 -1.85 2.69 18.50
N ASP A 37 -0.84 1.85 18.21
CA ASP A 37 0.52 2.29 17.83
C ASP A 37 0.87 1.81 16.41
N PRO A 38 0.52 2.59 15.37
CA PRO A 38 0.85 2.25 13.99
C PRO A 38 2.35 2.10 13.72
N ILE A 39 3.20 2.93 14.33
CA ILE A 39 4.64 2.89 14.06
C ILE A 39 5.26 1.65 14.69
N GLY A 40 4.90 1.33 15.94
CA GLY A 40 5.30 0.08 16.59
C GLY A 40 4.82 -1.14 15.82
N PHE A 41 3.57 -1.13 15.35
CA PHE A 41 3.02 -2.20 14.51
C PHE A 41 3.82 -2.40 13.21
N LEU A 42 4.14 -1.32 12.49
CA LEU A 42 4.92 -1.39 11.25
C LEU A 42 6.35 -1.89 11.50
N LYS A 43 6.98 -1.47 12.61
CA LYS A 43 8.29 -2.00 13.03
C LYS A 43 8.21 -3.50 13.28
N GLU A 44 7.18 -3.97 13.98
CA GLU A 44 7.01 -5.41 14.27
C GLU A 44 6.70 -6.26 13.04
N ALA A 45 5.90 -5.74 12.10
CA ALA A 45 5.64 -6.40 10.82
C ALA A 45 6.89 -6.48 9.92
N SER A 46 7.85 -5.58 10.12
CA SER A 46 9.10 -5.51 9.38
C SER A 46 10.10 -6.57 9.83
N ALA A 47 10.69 -7.31 8.88
CA ALA A 47 11.68 -8.34 9.15
C ALA A 47 12.94 -7.81 9.85
N ASP A 48 13.31 -6.56 9.58
CA ASP A 48 14.46 -5.87 10.18
C ASP A 48 14.15 -5.25 11.55
N LYS A 49 12.89 -5.31 12.01
CA LYS A 49 12.38 -4.68 13.24
C LYS A 49 12.58 -3.16 13.34
N SER A 50 13.08 -2.53 12.29
CA SER A 50 13.34 -1.09 12.22
C SER A 50 12.36 -0.36 11.30
N GLY A 51 11.59 -1.10 10.50
CA GLY A 51 10.54 -0.57 9.62
C GLY A 51 11.02 -0.28 8.20
N ARG A 52 12.31 -0.47 7.87
CA ARG A 52 12.83 -0.15 6.53
C ARG A 52 12.28 -1.09 5.46
N GLN A 53 11.95 -2.32 5.82
CA GLN A 53 11.23 -3.21 4.89
C GLN A 53 9.85 -2.64 4.54
N MET A 54 9.12 -2.09 5.51
CA MET A 54 7.80 -1.49 5.28
C MET A 54 7.91 -0.21 4.44
N LEU A 55 8.92 0.62 4.70
CA LEU A 55 9.23 1.79 3.86
C LEU A 55 9.59 1.37 2.43
N ALA A 56 10.39 0.32 2.26
CA ALA A 56 10.72 -0.20 0.93
C ALA A 56 9.48 -0.72 0.19
N ILE A 57 8.56 -1.41 0.88
CA ILE A 57 7.28 -1.83 0.30
C ILE A 57 6.45 -0.62 -0.14
N LEU A 58 6.31 0.41 0.71
CA LEU A 58 5.61 1.66 0.36
C LEU A 58 6.24 2.34 -0.85
N GLY A 59 7.57 2.53 -0.84
CA GLY A 59 8.31 3.15 -1.94
C GLY A 59 8.16 2.39 -3.25
N ASN A 60 8.28 1.05 -3.21
CA ASN A 60 8.10 0.21 -4.38
C ASN A 60 6.67 0.33 -4.94
N MET A 61 5.64 0.29 -4.09
CA MET A 61 4.26 0.51 -4.54
C MET A 61 4.05 1.88 -5.17
N LEU A 62 4.63 2.94 -4.58
CA LEU A 62 4.53 4.31 -5.11
C LEU A 62 5.34 4.51 -6.40
N SER A 63 6.27 3.60 -6.74
CA SER A 63 7.00 3.62 -8.01
C SER A 63 6.14 3.24 -9.23
N VAL A 64 4.98 2.63 -8.99
CA VAL A 64 3.98 2.31 -10.02
C VAL A 64 2.71 3.15 -9.81
N GLY A 65 1.86 3.21 -10.84
CA GLY A 65 0.60 3.94 -10.75
C GLY A 65 -0.45 3.28 -9.85
N PRO A 66 -1.45 4.05 -9.37
CA PRO A 66 -2.63 3.48 -8.72
C PRO A 66 -3.67 3.01 -9.74
N ALA A 67 -4.55 2.11 -9.30
CA ALA A 67 -5.88 1.96 -9.89
C ALA A 67 -6.85 2.95 -9.23
N ARG A 68 -7.69 3.60 -10.03
CA ARG A 68 -8.79 4.44 -9.51
C ARG A 68 -10.03 3.56 -9.30
N GLN A 69 -10.54 3.54 -8.07
CA GLN A 69 -11.77 2.85 -7.72
C GLN A 69 -12.89 3.87 -7.42
N PRO A 70 -14.01 3.84 -8.14
CA PRO A 70 -15.15 4.69 -7.83
C PRO A 70 -15.81 4.22 -6.52
N ILE A 71 -16.00 5.13 -5.57
CA ILE A 71 -16.84 4.88 -4.39
C ILE A 71 -18.02 5.85 -4.47
N GLY A 72 -19.23 5.42 -4.11
CA GLY A 72 -20.40 6.30 -4.05
C GLY A 72 -20.98 6.70 -5.40
N ARG A 73 -21.86 7.72 -5.38
CA ARG A 73 -22.65 8.15 -6.56
C ARG A 73 -21.97 9.21 -7.43
N ASP A 74 -20.89 9.83 -6.96
CA ASP A 74 -20.13 10.86 -7.69
C ASP A 74 -18.65 10.44 -7.85
N PRO A 75 -18.37 9.46 -8.73
CA PRO A 75 -17.06 8.83 -8.83
C PRO A 75 -15.91 9.78 -9.23
N GLU A 76 -16.22 10.96 -9.78
CA GLU A 76 -15.22 11.99 -10.04
C GLU A 76 -14.66 12.61 -8.75
N ASN A 77 -15.49 12.76 -7.72
CA ASN A 77 -15.15 13.42 -6.46
C ASN A 77 -15.02 12.47 -5.26
N THR A 78 -15.58 11.27 -5.35
CA THR A 78 -15.61 10.31 -4.22
C THR A 78 -14.79 9.05 -4.47
N GLY A 79 -13.94 9.03 -5.49
CA GLY A 79 -13.06 7.89 -5.76
C GLY A 79 -11.92 7.72 -4.76
N VAL A 80 -11.35 6.52 -4.71
CA VAL A 80 -10.06 6.24 -4.06
C VAL A 80 -9.05 5.76 -5.09
N PHE A 81 -7.78 5.96 -4.77
CA PHE A 81 -6.63 5.46 -5.49
C PHE A 81 -6.02 4.31 -4.71
N VAL A 82 -5.84 3.16 -5.36
CA VAL A 82 -5.32 1.92 -4.77
C VAL A 82 -3.99 1.60 -5.43
N TRP A 83 -2.91 1.57 -4.64
CA TRP A 83 -1.60 1.09 -5.06
C TRP A 83 -1.34 -0.34 -4.58
N PRO A 84 -0.60 -1.14 -5.36
CA PRO A 84 -0.30 -0.90 -6.78
C PRO A 84 -1.55 -1.12 -7.65
N TYR A 85 -1.60 -0.54 -8.86
CA TYR A 85 -2.71 -0.81 -9.80
C TYR A 85 -2.95 -2.30 -10.07
N LEU A 86 -1.88 -3.12 -9.98
CA LEU A 86 -1.94 -4.59 -10.13
C LEU A 86 -2.86 -5.27 -9.12
N ALA A 87 -3.09 -4.66 -7.95
CA ALA A 87 -4.02 -5.18 -6.95
C ALA A 87 -5.48 -5.26 -7.46
N GLU A 88 -5.78 -4.48 -8.50
CA GLU A 88 -7.10 -4.37 -9.14
C GLU A 88 -7.11 -4.99 -10.55
N ARG A 89 -6.10 -5.80 -10.89
CA ARG A 89 -5.97 -6.47 -12.19
C ARG A 89 -6.14 -7.99 -12.04
N PRO A 90 -6.71 -8.67 -13.07
CA PRO A 90 -6.72 -10.13 -13.12
C PRO A 90 -5.29 -10.66 -13.29
N LEU A 91 -4.78 -11.37 -12.29
CA LEU A 91 -3.40 -11.88 -12.25
C LEU A 91 -3.07 -12.89 -13.37
N ASP A 92 -4.09 -13.51 -13.97
CA ASP A 92 -3.97 -14.46 -15.09
C ASP A 92 -4.00 -13.78 -16.47
N ALA A 93 -4.17 -12.46 -16.52
CA ALA A 93 -4.24 -11.69 -17.76
C ALA A 93 -3.36 -10.42 -17.71
N LEU A 94 -2.23 -10.49 -17.00
CA LEU A 94 -1.21 -9.45 -17.01
C LEU A 94 -0.41 -9.48 -18.33
N THR A 95 -0.11 -8.29 -18.84
CA THR A 95 0.84 -8.11 -19.94
C THR A 95 2.27 -8.39 -19.48
N PRO A 96 3.23 -8.64 -20.39
CA PRO A 96 4.63 -8.85 -20.01
C PRO A 96 5.26 -7.70 -19.21
N ALA A 97 4.81 -6.45 -19.43
CA ALA A 97 5.27 -5.31 -18.65
C ALA A 97 4.68 -5.31 -17.22
N GLU A 98 3.38 -5.60 -17.10
CA GLU A 98 2.69 -5.77 -15.80
C GLU A 98 3.30 -6.92 -14.98
N GLU A 99 3.75 -8.00 -15.62
CA GLU A 99 4.48 -9.09 -14.97
C GLU A 99 5.81 -8.62 -14.37
N VAL A 100 6.57 -7.79 -15.08
CA VAL A 100 7.82 -7.22 -14.55
C VAL A 100 7.55 -6.33 -13.33
N ASP A 101 6.50 -5.51 -13.38
CA ASP A 101 6.08 -4.72 -12.23
C ASP A 101 5.70 -5.61 -11.04
N LEU A 102 4.95 -6.70 -11.28
CA LEU A 102 4.58 -7.66 -10.24
C LEU A 102 5.83 -8.24 -9.55
N TYR A 103 6.83 -8.70 -10.32
CA TYR A 103 8.08 -9.26 -9.78
C TYR A 103 8.96 -8.23 -9.05
N ARG A 104 8.83 -6.93 -9.33
CA ARG A 104 9.50 -5.87 -8.57
C ARG A 104 8.83 -5.60 -7.22
N LEU A 105 7.52 -5.80 -7.15
CA LEU A 105 6.71 -5.44 -5.99
C LEU A 105 6.54 -6.58 -5.00
N VAL A 106 6.45 -7.82 -5.50
CA VAL A 106 6.02 -9.00 -4.75
C VAL A 106 7.07 -10.11 -4.85
N PRO A 107 7.45 -10.75 -3.72
CA PRO A 107 8.31 -11.93 -3.74
C PRO A 107 7.74 -13.08 -4.60
N ALA A 108 8.61 -13.88 -5.22
CA ALA A 108 8.22 -14.90 -6.18
C ALA A 108 7.35 -16.03 -5.59
N ASP A 109 7.59 -16.40 -4.33
CA ASP A 109 6.79 -17.37 -3.58
C ASP A 109 5.38 -16.85 -3.31
N GLU A 110 5.27 -15.57 -2.97
CA GLU A 110 3.98 -14.90 -2.79
C GLU A 110 3.22 -14.78 -4.12
N ILE A 111 3.89 -14.46 -5.23
CA ILE A 111 3.28 -14.47 -6.58
C ILE A 111 2.72 -15.85 -6.92
N ALA A 112 3.46 -16.92 -6.63
CA ALA A 112 2.98 -18.28 -6.86
C ALA A 112 1.68 -18.56 -6.09
N ARG A 113 1.64 -18.18 -4.81
CA ARG A 113 0.42 -18.28 -3.99
C ARG A 113 -0.74 -17.48 -4.56
N MET A 114 -0.51 -16.24 -4.98
CA MET A 114 -1.55 -15.39 -5.56
C MET A 114 -2.16 -16.00 -6.83
N ARG A 115 -1.34 -16.67 -7.65
CA ARG A 115 -1.82 -17.34 -8.87
C ARG A 115 -2.67 -18.56 -8.56
N GLU A 116 -2.31 -19.32 -7.52
CA GLU A 116 -3.09 -20.47 -7.05
C GLU A 116 -4.45 -20.03 -6.49
N THR A 117 -4.47 -18.99 -5.66
CA THR A 117 -5.70 -18.49 -5.02
C THR A 117 -6.52 -17.58 -5.93
N LYS A 118 -5.92 -17.08 -7.01
CA LYS A 118 -6.46 -16.01 -7.88
C LYS A 118 -6.83 -14.75 -7.09
N ARG A 119 -6.10 -14.47 -6.01
CA ARG A 119 -6.35 -13.34 -5.10
C ARG A 119 -5.06 -12.57 -4.85
N TRP A 120 -5.22 -11.26 -4.71
CA TRP A 120 -4.16 -10.39 -4.26
C TRP A 120 -3.95 -10.56 -2.74
N SER A 121 -2.78 -11.05 -2.34
CA SER A 121 -2.40 -11.28 -0.95
C SER A 121 -1.14 -10.52 -0.51
N TRP A 122 -0.93 -9.34 -1.12
CA TRP A 122 0.15 -8.41 -0.75
C TRP A 122 -0.40 -7.09 -0.22
N TYR A 123 0.51 -6.18 0.12
CA TYR A 123 0.17 -4.86 0.61
C TYR A 123 -0.63 -4.05 -0.40
N ARG A 124 -1.53 -3.22 0.13
CA ARG A 124 -2.19 -2.15 -0.61
C ARG A 124 -2.04 -0.84 0.15
N LEU A 125 -1.88 0.25 -0.59
CA LEU A 125 -1.99 1.61 -0.08
C LEU A 125 -3.24 2.25 -0.69
N VAL A 126 -4.13 2.78 0.14
CA VAL A 126 -5.40 3.39 -0.29
C VAL A 126 -5.45 4.85 0.12
N ILE A 127 -5.65 5.72 -0.86
CA ILE A 127 -5.70 7.17 -0.67
C ILE A 127 -6.96 7.73 -1.33
N GLY A 128 -7.72 8.56 -0.61
CA GLY A 128 -8.89 9.26 -1.14
C GLY A 128 -8.52 10.30 -2.19
N ALA A 129 -9.48 10.65 -3.05
CA ALA A 129 -9.29 11.72 -4.04
C ALA A 129 -8.97 13.09 -3.41
N ASP A 130 -9.36 13.29 -2.15
CA ASP A 130 -9.04 14.43 -1.29
C ASP A 130 -7.63 14.37 -0.69
N GLY A 131 -6.90 13.28 -0.89
CA GLY A 131 -5.59 13.06 -0.30
C GLY A 131 -5.62 12.55 1.13
N THR A 132 -6.73 11.98 1.61
CA THR A 132 -6.82 11.27 2.90
C THR A 132 -6.20 9.87 2.78
N TRP A 133 -5.37 9.47 3.74
CA TRP A 133 -4.78 8.14 3.79
C TRP A 133 -5.74 7.19 4.50
N HIS A 134 -6.34 6.27 3.75
CA HIS A 134 -7.32 5.34 4.30
C HIS A 134 -6.68 4.06 4.84
N ALA A 135 -5.71 3.47 4.13
CA ALA A 135 -5.12 2.21 4.54
C ALA A 135 -3.71 1.99 4.01
N PHE A 136 -2.89 1.28 4.78
CA PHE A 136 -1.69 0.58 4.32
C PHE A 136 -1.58 -0.76 5.05
N MET A 137 -2.06 -1.83 4.42
CA MET A 137 -2.15 -3.14 5.06
C MET A 137 -1.90 -4.28 4.07
N ARG A 138 -1.43 -5.42 4.59
CA ARG A 138 -1.33 -6.66 3.83
C ARG A 138 -2.68 -7.33 3.72
N HIS A 139 -2.97 -7.88 2.54
CA HIS A 139 -4.15 -8.71 2.30
C HIS A 139 -3.78 -10.20 2.40
N GLU A 140 -4.75 -11.04 2.75
CA GLU A 140 -4.62 -12.51 2.84
C GLU A 140 -5.50 -13.23 1.82
#